data_AF-A0A832FVP3-F1
#
_entry.id   AF-A0A832FVP3-F1
#
_cell.length_a   1.000
_cell.length_b   1.000
_cell.length_c   1.000
_cell.angle_alpha   90.00
_cell.angle_beta   90.00
_cell.angle_gamma   90.00
#
_symmetry.space_group_name_H-M   'P 1'
#
loop_
_entity.id
_entity.type
_entity.pdbx_description
1 polymer ?
#
loop_
_entity_poly.entity_id
_entity_poly.type
_entity_poly.pdbx_seq_one_letter_code
_entity_poly.pdbx_strand_id
1 'polypeptide(L)'
;MIKIVDFLARPAHAAIGPEDWQQLKPNRCVRTFDFFTGEKGVQIPTLQGFECIFINLTRVLVPLMGIIFFIMLLVGSFQLITAGGEAKQIQKARKTFTFAIFGFVLFFGIWFILRLIQAITGVDVTKFEIPG
;
A
#
# COMPACT_ATOMS: atom_id res chain seq x y z
N MET A 1 5.46 -15.76 5.68
CA MET A 1 6.36 -15.36 6.78
C MET A 1 7.39 -14.41 6.17
N ILE A 2 7.00 -13.15 6.06
CA ILE A 2 7.67 -12.11 5.27
C ILE A 2 8.65 -11.36 6.17
N LYS A 3 9.84 -11.12 5.64
CA LYS A 3 11.08 -10.80 6.36
C LYS A 3 11.02 -9.46 7.10
N ILE A 4 10.78 -9.51 8.41
CA ILE A 4 10.95 -8.37 9.33
C ILE A 4 12.43 -7.96 9.41
N VAL A 5 13.37 -8.89 9.17
CA VAL A 5 14.82 -8.62 9.20
C VAL A 5 15.26 -7.72 8.04
N ASP A 6 14.60 -7.81 6.88
CA ASP A 6 14.90 -6.93 5.72
C ASP A 6 14.43 -5.49 5.95
N PHE A 7 13.49 -5.26 6.88
CA PHE A 7 13.01 -3.92 7.23
C PHE A 7 14.04 -3.13 8.05
N LEU A 8 14.84 -3.81 8.88
CA LEU A 8 15.86 -3.17 9.73
C LEU A 8 17.20 -2.95 9.00
N ALA A 9 17.48 -3.72 7.95
CA ALA A 9 18.68 -3.58 7.13
C ALA A 9 18.55 -2.50 6.02
N ARG A 10 17.36 -1.92 5.86
CA ARG A 10 17.11 -0.86 4.87
C ARG A 10 17.53 0.49 5.46
N PRO A 11 18.49 1.20 4.83
CA PRO A 11 18.86 2.55 5.29
C PRO A 11 17.60 3.44 5.22
N ALA A 12 17.37 4.31 6.21
CA ALA A 12 16.10 5.07 6.35
C ALA A 12 15.66 5.79 5.06
N HIS A 13 16.62 6.25 4.27
CA HIS A 13 16.50 6.84 2.93
C HIS A 13 15.80 5.93 1.89
N ALA A 14 15.94 4.60 2.02
CA ALA A 14 15.31 3.58 1.16
C ALA A 14 13.95 3.08 1.67
N ALA A 15 13.51 3.53 2.84
CA ALA A 15 12.16 3.27 3.36
C ALA A 15 11.17 4.38 2.99
N ILE A 16 11.66 5.57 2.61
CA ILE A 16 10.85 6.79 2.44
C ILE A 16 10.90 7.30 0.97
N GLY A 17 11.85 6.83 0.15
CA GLY A 17 11.99 7.22 -1.25
C GLY A 17 11.57 6.13 -2.24
N PRO A 18 11.19 6.51 -3.48
CA PRO A 18 10.95 5.57 -4.55
C PRO A 18 12.25 4.80 -4.87
N GLU A 19 12.23 3.47 -4.85
CA GLU A 19 13.37 2.65 -5.30
C GLU A 19 13.55 2.83 -6.82
N ASP A 20 14.79 2.73 -7.31
CA ASP A 20 15.07 2.73 -8.75
C ASP A 20 14.29 1.59 -9.43
N TRP A 21 13.61 1.91 -10.54
CA TRP A 21 12.83 1.00 -11.36
C TRP A 21 13.62 -0.24 -11.82
N GLN A 22 14.95 -0.15 -11.91
CA GLN A 22 15.81 -1.29 -12.26
C GLN A 22 15.94 -2.31 -11.11
N GLN A 23 15.66 -1.94 -9.86
CA GLN A 23 15.84 -2.77 -8.67
C GLN A 23 14.54 -3.43 -8.17
N LEU A 24 13.36 -2.94 -8.57
CA LEU A 24 12.07 -3.50 -8.13
C LEU A 24 11.76 -4.87 -8.76
N LYS A 25 11.88 -4.99 -10.09
CA LYS A 25 11.78 -6.25 -10.87
C LYS A 25 12.67 -6.11 -12.12
N PRO A 26 13.86 -6.73 -12.16
CA PRO A 26 14.74 -6.62 -13.33
C PRO A 26 14.02 -7.11 -14.58
N ASN A 27 14.12 -6.35 -15.68
CA ASN A 27 13.55 -6.63 -17.00
C ASN A 27 12.00 -6.69 -17.13
N ARG A 28 11.23 -6.43 -16.06
CA ARG A 28 9.75 -6.29 -16.13
C ARG A 28 9.28 -4.83 -16.06
N CYS A 29 9.88 -4.01 -15.19
CA CYS A 29 9.52 -2.60 -15.04
C CYS A 29 9.95 -1.77 -16.25
N VAL A 30 11.12 -2.09 -16.78
CA VAL A 30 11.72 -1.48 -17.96
C VAL A 30 12.40 -2.60 -18.71
N ARG A 31 12.16 -2.70 -20.02
CA ARG A 31 12.93 -3.60 -20.87
C ARG A 31 14.14 -2.81 -21.37
N THR A 32 15.33 -3.26 -20.99
CA THR A 32 16.58 -2.75 -21.55
C THR A 32 16.85 -3.51 -22.85
N PHE A 33 16.83 -2.79 -23.97
CA PHE A 33 17.20 -3.36 -25.26
C PHE A 33 18.63 -2.97 -25.57
N ASP A 34 19.52 -3.94 -25.51
CA ASP A 34 20.92 -3.77 -25.90
C ASP A 34 21.05 -4.04 -27.40
N PHE A 35 21.11 -2.97 -28.20
CA PHE A 35 21.36 -3.05 -29.63
C PHE A 35 22.87 -2.90 -29.89
N PHE A 36 23.61 -4.02 -29.84
CA PHE A 36 25.01 -4.19 -30.28
C PHE A 36 26.12 -3.25 -29.73
N THR A 37 25.81 -2.24 -28.92
CA THR A 37 26.81 -1.42 -28.22
C THR A 37 26.79 -1.78 -26.75
N GLY A 38 27.95 -2.16 -26.20
CA GLY A 38 28.15 -2.55 -24.81
C GLY A 38 28.03 -1.40 -23.79
N GLU A 39 27.03 -0.52 -23.93
CA GLU A 39 26.62 0.45 -22.93
C GLU A 39 25.09 0.50 -22.82
N LYS A 40 24.62 0.78 -21.60
CA LYS A 40 23.27 0.55 -21.08
C LYS A 40 22.18 0.83 -22.12
N GLY A 41 21.51 -0.23 -22.55
CA GLY A 41 20.46 -0.23 -23.56
C GLY A 41 19.33 0.77 -23.31
N VAL A 42 18.65 1.11 -24.40
CA VAL A 42 17.51 2.04 -24.40
C VAL A 42 16.42 1.49 -23.49
N GLN A 43 16.02 2.29 -22.50
CA GLN A 43 14.95 1.99 -21.57
C GLN A 43 13.60 2.34 -22.21
N ILE A 44 12.82 1.32 -22.60
CA ILE A 44 11.43 1.55 -23.02
C ILE A 44 10.47 1.17 -21.88
N PRO A 45 9.50 2.05 -21.55
CA PRO A 45 8.42 1.71 -20.64
C PRO A 45 7.54 0.61 -21.25
N THR A 46 7.36 -0.50 -20.54
CA THR A 46 6.42 -1.56 -20.92
C THR A 46 5.04 -1.28 -20.32
N LEU A 47 3.96 -1.87 -20.86
CA LEU A 47 2.66 -1.86 -20.16
C LEU A 47 2.76 -2.53 -18.77
N GLN A 48 3.69 -3.46 -18.61
CA GLN A 48 4.03 -4.08 -17.32
C GLN A 48 4.73 -3.10 -16.35
N GLY A 49 5.26 -1.98 -16.83
CA GLY A 49 5.84 -0.91 -16.00
C GLY A 49 4.84 -0.27 -15.04
N PHE A 50 3.54 -0.33 -15.36
CA PHE A 50 2.50 0.13 -14.44
C PHE A 50 2.46 -0.68 -13.13
N GLU A 51 2.79 -1.99 -13.17
CA GLU A 51 2.91 -2.84 -11.97
C GLU A 51 3.95 -2.24 -11.01
N CYS A 52 5.07 -1.74 -11.54
CA CYS A 52 6.15 -1.19 -10.74
C CYS A 52 5.83 0.19 -10.16
N ILE A 53 5.17 1.06 -10.93
CA ILE A 53 4.67 2.36 -10.43
C ILE A 53 3.70 2.12 -9.27
N PHE A 54 2.79 1.17 -9.42
CA PHE A 54 1.80 0.85 -8.41
C PHE A 54 2.43 0.28 -7.13
N ILE A 55 3.40 -0.64 -7.25
CA ILE A 55 4.13 -1.20 -6.10
C ILE A 55 4.89 -0.11 -5.35
N ASN A 56 5.61 0.74 -6.08
CA ASN A 56 6.42 1.78 -5.49
C ASN A 56 5.57 2.85 -4.80
N LEU A 57 4.47 3.27 -5.42
CA LEU A 57 3.50 4.18 -4.81
C LEU A 57 2.89 3.58 -3.54
N THR A 58 2.44 2.33 -3.60
CA THR A 58 1.80 1.65 -2.47
C THR A 58 2.75 1.43 -1.29
N ARG A 59 4.04 1.15 -1.55
CA ARG A 59 5.06 0.99 -0.51
C ARG A 59 5.26 2.23 0.34
N VAL A 60 5.14 3.42 -0.24
CA VAL A 60 5.26 4.69 0.48
C VAL A 60 3.91 5.11 1.06
N LEU A 61 2.82 4.92 0.31
CA LEU A 61 1.50 5.39 0.69
C LEU A 61 0.89 4.60 1.87
N VAL A 62 1.03 3.27 1.88
CA VAL A 62 0.43 2.40 2.91
C VAL A 62 0.92 2.72 4.33
N PRO A 63 2.24 2.82 4.61
CA PRO A 63 2.69 3.17 5.96
C PRO A 63 2.27 4.58 6.38
N LEU A 64 2.28 5.55 5.46
CA LEU A 64 1.80 6.91 5.74
C LEU A 64 0.30 6.93 6.09
N MET A 65 -0.51 6.23 5.31
CA MET A 65 -1.95 6.10 5.58
C MET A 65 -2.23 5.39 6.90
N GLY A 66 -1.45 4.36 7.25
CA GLY A 66 -1.57 3.67 8.53
C GLY A 66 -1.36 4.59 9.74
N ILE A 67 -0.35 5.46 9.68
CA ILE A 67 -0.05 6.43 10.74
C ILE A 67 -1.19 7.46 10.88
N ILE A 68 -1.64 8.04 9.76
CA ILE A 68 -2.73 9.02 9.75
C ILE A 68 -4.02 8.40 10.31
N PHE A 69 -4.34 7.19 9.86
CA PHE A 69 -5.52 6.45 10.30
C PHE A 69 -5.49 6.20 11.81
N PHE A 70 -4.33 5.78 12.34
CA PHE A 70 -4.16 5.54 13.77
C PHE A 70 -4.39 6.80 14.61
N ILE A 71 -3.84 7.96 14.18
CA ILE A 71 -4.03 9.24 14.87
C ILE A 71 -5.50 9.67 14.85
N MET A 72 -6.19 9.55 13.70
CA MET A 72 -7.61 9.92 13.59
C MET A 72 -8.51 9.05 14.48
N LEU A 73 -8.19 7.76 14.61
CA LEU A 73 -8.90 6.84 15.50
C LEU A 73 -8.73 7.25 16.96
N LEU A 74 -7.50 7.56 17.39
CA LEU A 74 -7.24 8.07 18.73
C LEU A 74 -8.01 9.36 19.00
N VAL A 75 -7.86 10.38 18.15
CA VAL A 75 -8.53 11.68 18.33
C VAL A 75 -10.05 11.52 18.36
N GLY A 76 -10.63 10.74 17.44
CA GLY A 76 -12.07 10.48 17.42
C GLY A 76 -12.58 9.73 18.65
N SER A 77 -11.80 8.76 19.14
CA SER A 77 -12.15 7.98 20.34
C SER A 77 -12.09 8.83 21.62
N PHE A 78 -11.03 9.64 21.80
CA PHE A 78 -10.91 10.53 22.95
C PHE A 78 -11.97 11.63 22.92
N GLN A 79 -12.24 12.21 21.75
CA GLN A 79 -13.27 13.26 21.61
C GLN A 79 -14.67 12.75 21.97
N LEU A 80 -14.98 11.47 21.75
CA LEU A 80 -16.26 10.90 22.15
C LEU A 80 -16.41 10.82 23.69
N ILE A 81 -15.33 10.51 24.39
CA ILE A 81 -15.31 10.34 25.86
C ILE A 81 -15.26 11.70 26.57
N THR A 82 -14.52 12.68 26.03
CA THR A 82 -14.33 14.00 26.65
C THR A 82 -15.42 15.02 26.31
N ALA A 83 -16.40 14.68 25.46
CA ALA A 83 -17.44 15.60 25.01
C ALA A 83 -18.41 16.11 26.10
N GLY A 84 -18.34 15.59 27.33
CA GLY A 84 -18.92 16.21 28.52
C GLY A 84 -20.44 16.48 28.51
N GLY A 85 -21.19 15.93 27.55
CA GLY A 85 -22.64 16.14 27.40
C GLY A 85 -23.07 17.16 26.35
N GLU A 86 -22.14 17.83 25.65
CA GLU A 86 -22.47 18.76 24.56
C GLU A 86 -22.91 17.97 23.31
N ALA A 87 -24.22 18.01 23.01
CA ALA A 87 -24.83 17.19 21.96
C ALA A 87 -24.18 17.40 20.57
N LYS A 88 -23.70 18.61 20.29
CA LYS A 88 -23.04 18.94 19.02
C LYS A 88 -21.68 18.25 18.88
N GLN A 89 -20.91 18.16 19.97
CA GLN A 89 -19.61 17.50 19.99
C GLN A 89 -19.74 15.99 19.92
N ILE A 90 -20.75 15.42 20.60
CA ILE A 90 -21.03 13.97 20.54
C ILE A 90 -21.45 13.56 19.12
N GLN A 91 -22.33 14.32 18.46
CA GLN A 91 -22.74 14.02 17.09
C GLN A 91 -21.55 14.08 16.12
N LYS A 92 -20.69 15.09 16.26
CA LYS A 92 -19.48 15.23 15.44
C LYS A 92 -18.49 14.08 15.68
N ALA A 93 -18.22 13.74 16.94
CA ALA A 93 -17.34 12.64 17.31
C ALA A 93 -17.84 11.29 16.78
N ARG A 94 -19.15 11.01 16.91
CA ARG A 94 -19.76 9.78 16.37
C ARG A 94 -19.65 9.69 14.85
N LYS A 95 -19.85 10.80 14.13
CA LYS A 95 -19.68 10.83 12.67
C LYS A 95 -18.23 10.49 12.29
N THR A 96 -17.25 11.17 12.90
CA THR A 96 -15.82 10.90 12.66
C THR A 96 -15.45 9.46 12.96
N PHE A 97 -15.88 8.94 14.12
CA PHE A 97 -15.60 7.57 14.53
C PHE A 97 -16.24 6.52 13.59
N THR A 98 -17.48 6.77 13.16
CA THR A 98 -18.17 5.87 12.22
C THR A 98 -17.47 5.86 10.86
N PHE A 99 -17.02 7.01 10.35
CA PHE A 99 -16.25 7.06 9.11
C PHE A 99 -14.90 6.33 9.21
N ALA A 100 -14.21 6.47 10.35
CA ALA A 100 -12.96 5.74 10.60
C ALA A 100 -13.18 4.22 10.62
N ILE A 101 -14.20 3.74 11.34
CA ILE A 101 -14.53 2.31 11.37
C ILE A 101 -14.96 1.82 9.99
N PHE A 102 -15.80 2.59 9.29
CA PHE A 102 -16.30 2.18 7.98
C PHE A 102 -15.16 1.99 6.97
N GLY A 103 -14.18 2.91 6.95
CA GLY A 103 -12.98 2.76 6.12
C GLY A 103 -12.15 1.53 6.47
N PHE A 104 -11.99 1.23 7.77
CA PHE A 104 -11.27 0.04 8.22
C PHE A 104 -11.98 -1.26 7.84
N VAL A 105 -13.29 -1.35 8.11
CA VAL A 105 -14.10 -2.52 7.80
C VAL A 105 -14.14 -2.76 6.29
N LEU A 106 -14.20 -1.70 5.47
CA LEU A 106 -14.15 -1.85 4.02
C LEU A 106 -12.79 -2.41 3.55
N PHE A 107 -11.68 -1.87 4.07
CA PHE A 107 -10.34 -2.34 3.72
C PHE A 107 -10.13 -3.82 4.10
N PHE A 108 -10.46 -4.19 5.34
CA PHE A 108 -10.39 -5.58 5.79
C PHE A 108 -11.41 -6.48 5.09
N GLY A 109 -12.60 -5.95 4.78
CA GLY A 109 -13.65 -6.66 4.06
C GLY A 109 -13.21 -7.07 2.65
N ILE A 110 -12.58 -6.16 1.90
CA ILE A 110 -12.03 -6.46 0.57
C ILE A 110 -10.97 -7.58 0.69
N TRP A 111 -10.03 -7.45 1.63
CA TRP A 111 -8.99 -8.47 1.82
C TRP A 111 -9.58 -9.83 2.20
N PHE A 112 -10.58 -9.85 3.07
CA PHE A 112 -11.28 -11.05 3.50
C PHE A 112 -12.00 -11.74 2.33
N ILE A 113 -12.71 -10.98 1.49
CA ILE A 113 -13.38 -11.50 0.31
C ILE A 113 -12.37 -12.11 -0.68
N LEU A 114 -11.26 -11.42 -0.94
CA LEU A 114 -10.20 -11.94 -1.81
C LEU A 114 -9.62 -13.25 -1.27
N ARG A 115 -9.40 -13.35 0.04
CA ARG A 115 -8.94 -14.59 0.69
C ARG A 115 -9.94 -15.73 0.56
N LEU A 116 -11.24 -15.42 0.65
CA LEU A 116 -12.28 -16.42 0.45
C LEU A 116 -12.28 -16.95 -0.99
N ILE A 117 -12.09 -16.08 -1.97
CA ILE A 117 -11.97 -16.48 -3.38
C ILE A 117 -10.75 -17.37 -3.58
N GLN A 118 -9.58 -17.00 -3.03
CA GLN A 118 -8.36 -17.83 -3.09
C GLN A 118 -8.57 -19.22 -2.50
N ALA A 119 -9.32 -19.33 -1.39
CA ALA A 119 -9.59 -20.60 -0.75
C ALA A 119 -10.46 -21.53 -1.61
N ILE A 120 -11.32 -20.98 -2.46
CA ILE A 120 -12.22 -21.74 -3.33
C ILE A 120 -11.56 -22.06 -4.68
N THR A 121 -10.83 -21.11 -5.28
CA THR A 121 -10.23 -21.27 -6.62
C THR A 121 -8.80 -21.80 -6.61
N GLY A 122 -8.09 -21.70 -5.50
CA GLY A 122 -6.68 -22.10 -5.39
C GLY A 122 -5.69 -21.19 -6.15
N VAL A 123 -6.14 -20.06 -6.69
CA VAL A 123 -5.31 -19.12 -7.47
C VAL A 123 -5.01 -17.86 -6.65
N ASP A 124 -3.74 -17.43 -6.62
CA ASP A 124 -3.26 -16.25 -5.92
C ASP A 124 -3.72 -14.93 -6.58
N VAL A 125 -4.96 -14.49 -6.34
CA VAL A 125 -5.50 -13.22 -6.89
C VAL A 125 -4.91 -11.94 -6.28
N THR A 126 -4.07 -12.05 -5.24
CA THR A 126 -3.41 -10.90 -4.59
C THR A 126 -2.08 -10.53 -5.25
N LYS A 127 -1.63 -11.32 -6.23
CA LYS A 127 -0.43 -11.05 -7.01
C LYS A 127 -0.87 -10.54 -8.38
N PHE A 128 -0.79 -9.24 -8.58
CA PHE A 128 -1.01 -8.62 -9.88
C PHE A 128 0.23 -8.86 -10.76
N GLU A 129 0.42 -10.09 -11.22
CA GLU A 129 1.42 -10.39 -12.25
C GLU A 129 0.68 -10.52 -13.58
N ILE A 130 0.82 -9.50 -14.44
CA ILE A 130 0.26 -9.54 -15.79
C ILE A 130 1.17 -10.46 -16.63
N PRO A 131 0.67 -11.61 -17.11
CA PRO A 131 1.46 -12.49 -17.97
C PRO A 131 1.80 -11.76 -19.28
N GLY A 132 3.09 -11.68 -19.60
CA GLY A 132 3.63 -11.04 -20.80
C GLY A 132 5.15 -11.12 -20.85
#